data_AF-A0A5J4NU67-F1
#
_entry.id   AF-A0A5J4NU67-F1
#
_cell.length_a   1.000
_cell.length_b   1.000
_cell.length_c   1.000
_cell.angle_alpha   90.00
_cell.angle_beta   90.00
_cell.angle_gamma   90.00
#
_symmetry.space_group_name_H-M   'P 1'
#
loop_
_entity.id
_entity.type
_entity.pdbx_description
1 polymer ?
#
loop_
_entity_poly.entity_id
_entity_poly.type
_entity_poly.pdbx_seq_one_letter_code
_entity_poly.pdbx_strand_id
1 'polypeptide(L)'
;MQVVSGGVAANSVIRAGLSLVANLNDVPLIAPPTRLCTDNGVMIAWNGVLLQRVGSRIVHDPSQVDFEPSAPFGVDCRALVRQAGIKIRPIKIPDSMFSGNPL
;
A
#
# COMPACT_ATOMS: atom_id res chain seq x y z
N MET A 1 -8.82 1.16 -8.81
CA MET A 1 -7.76 2.01 -8.20
C MET A 1 -6.70 1.11 -7.60
N GLN A 2 -5.42 1.36 -7.91
CA GLN A 2 -4.29 0.67 -7.31
C GLN A 2 -3.65 1.59 -6.26
N VAL A 3 -3.34 1.06 -5.08
CA VAL A 3 -2.66 1.80 -4.01
C VAL A 3 -1.35 1.09 -3.70
N VAL A 4 -0.27 1.86 -3.59
CA VAL A 4 1.04 1.36 -3.16
C VAL A 4 1.49 2.13 -1.91
N SER A 5 1.98 1.40 -0.91
CA SER A 5 2.42 1.94 0.39
C SER A 5 3.66 1.18 0.88
N GLY A 6 4.22 1.60 2.01
CA GLY A 6 5.46 1.07 2.58
C GLY A 6 6.71 1.68 1.95
N GLY A 7 7.89 1.38 2.51
CA GLY A 7 9.17 1.93 2.03
C GLY A 7 9.44 1.67 0.54
N VAL A 8 8.91 0.58 -0.01
CA VAL A 8 9.01 0.26 -1.45
C VAL A 8 8.25 1.29 -2.32
N ALA A 9 7.17 1.89 -1.82
CA ALA A 9 6.43 2.95 -2.51
C ALA A 9 7.25 4.24 -2.71
N ALA A 10 8.30 4.44 -1.90
CA ALA A 10 9.23 5.56 -2.04
C ALA A 10 10.22 5.36 -3.19
N ASN A 11 10.37 4.13 -3.71
CA ASN A 11 11.28 3.83 -4.80
C ASN A 11 10.71 4.37 -6.13
N SER A 12 11.42 5.31 -6.75
CA SER A 12 11.00 5.98 -7.98
C SER A 12 10.86 5.01 -9.16
N VAL A 13 11.78 4.05 -9.30
CA VAL A 13 11.77 3.05 -10.38
C VAL A 13 10.55 2.13 -10.26
N ILE A 14 10.27 1.62 -9.07
CA ILE A 14 9.11 0.75 -8.82
C ILE A 14 7.81 1.53 -9.03
N ARG A 15 7.72 2.76 -8.52
CA ARG A 15 6.55 3.62 -8.70
C ARG A 15 6.30 3.94 -10.18
N ALA A 16 7.36 4.21 -10.95
CA ALA A 16 7.24 4.41 -12.38
C ALA A 16 6.70 3.13 -13.06
N GLY A 17 7.25 1.97 -12.72
CA GLY A 17 6.82 0.67 -13.26
C GLY A 17 5.34 0.40 -12.99
N LEU A 18 4.91 0.59 -11.75
CA LEU A 18 3.50 0.46 -11.35
C LEU A 18 2.62 1.49 -12.06
N SER A 19 3.09 2.72 -12.27
CA SER A 19 2.35 3.74 -13.03
C SER A 19 2.09 3.30 -14.47
N LEU A 20 3.07 2.68 -15.13
CA LEU A 20 2.90 2.12 -16.47
C LEU A 20 1.82 1.03 -16.49
N VAL A 21 1.88 0.09 -15.53
CA VAL A 21 0.88 -0.99 -15.42
C VAL A 21 -0.51 -0.41 -15.16
N ALA A 22 -0.63 0.56 -14.25
CA ALA A 22 -1.88 1.19 -13.90
C ALA A 22 -2.52 1.91 -15.12
N ASN A 23 -1.71 2.67 -15.86
CA ASN A 23 -2.14 3.34 -17.10
C ASN A 23 -2.60 2.34 -18.17
N LEU A 24 -1.90 1.22 -18.35
CA LEU A 24 -2.29 0.18 -19.32
C LEU A 24 -3.60 -0.53 -18.96
N ASN A 25 -4.06 -0.43 -17.72
CA ASN A 25 -5.30 -1.04 -17.24
C ASN A 25 -6.37 0.01 -16.91
N ASP A 26 -6.17 1.26 -17.32
CA ASP A 26 -7.09 2.38 -17.08
C ASP A 26 -7.50 2.54 -15.60
N VAL A 27 -6.56 2.26 -14.68
CA VAL A 27 -6.75 2.44 -13.24
C VAL A 27 -5.77 3.46 -12.70
N PRO A 28 -6.21 4.37 -11.80
CA PRO A 28 -5.29 5.30 -11.17
C PRO A 28 -4.37 4.57 -10.19
N LEU A 29 -3.09 4.95 -10.19
CA LEU A 29 -2.13 4.61 -9.14
C LEU A 29 -2.10 5.73 -8.09
N ILE A 30 -2.34 5.36 -6.83
CA ILE A 30 -2.23 6.25 -5.68
C ILE A 30 -1.03 5.81 -4.85
N ALA A 31 -0.14 6.75 -4.57
CA ALA A 31 0.99 6.58 -3.65
C ALA A 31 1.07 7.81 -2.74
N PRO A 32 1.37 7.64 -1.44
CA PRO A 32 1.58 8.79 -0.57
C PRO A 32 2.84 9.57 -0.99
N PRO A 33 2.99 10.83 -0.54
CA PRO A 33 4.26 11.56 -0.64
C PRO A 33 5.40 10.72 -0.04
N THR A 34 6.61 10.78 -0.62
CA THR A 34 7.75 9.93 -0.25
C THR A 34 8.06 9.93 1.26
N ARG A 35 7.95 11.10 1.91
CA ARG A 35 8.15 11.25 3.37
C ARG A 35 7.13 10.50 4.25
N LEU A 36 6.02 10.05 3.66
CA LEU A 36 4.94 9.34 4.35
C LEU A 36 4.84 7.87 3.91
N CYS A 37 5.72 7.39 3.02
CA CYS A 37 5.71 6.00 2.55
C CYS A 37 6.20 5.01 3.62
N THR A 38 7.20 5.40 4.42
CA THR A 38 7.73 4.58 5.52
C THR A 38 6.92 4.76 6.80
N ASP A 39 7.09 3.85 7.75
CA ASP A 39 6.40 3.90 9.05
C ASP A 39 6.57 5.27 9.72
N ASN A 40 5.45 5.88 10.10
CA ASN A 40 5.42 7.21 10.69
C ASN A 40 4.25 7.37 11.67
N GLY A 41 4.31 8.33 12.59
CA GLY A 41 3.23 8.56 13.55
C GLY A 41 1.94 9.11 12.92
N VAL A 42 2.01 9.73 11.74
CA VAL A 42 0.85 10.35 11.08
C VAL A 42 -0.14 9.27 10.61
N MET A 43 0.34 8.15 10.05
CA MET A 43 -0.54 7.05 9.64
C MET A 43 -1.26 6.41 10.84
N ILE A 44 -0.59 6.32 12.00
CA ILE A 44 -1.17 5.79 13.23
C ILE A 44 -2.24 6.74 13.78
N ALA A 45 -1.93 8.04 13.86
CA ALA A 45 -2.87 9.06 14.31
C ALA A 45 -4.11 9.13 13.40
N TRP A 46 -3.92 9.07 12.08
CA TRP A 46 -5.03 9.06 11.13
C TRP A 46 -5.91 7.82 11.28
N ASN A 47 -5.32 6.63 11.42
CA ASN A 47 -6.08 5.42 11.71
C ASN A 47 -6.87 5.51 13.03
N GLY A 48 -6.29 6.13 14.07
CA GLY A 48 -6.99 6.41 15.33
C GLY A 48 -8.23 7.29 15.14
N VAL A 49 -8.12 8.36 14.34
CA VAL A 49 -9.28 9.22 13.99
C VAL A 49 -10.35 8.43 13.24
N LEU A 50 -9.96 7.57 12.29
CA LEU A 50 -10.91 6.73 11.56
C LEU A 50 -11.65 5.76 12.49
N LEU A 51 -10.92 5.09 13.39
CA LEU A 51 -11.47 4.18 14.40
C LEU A 51 -12.41 4.90 15.37
N GLN A 52 -12.04 6.09 15.83
CA GLN A 52 -12.87 6.92 16.71
C GLN A 52 -14.20 7.28 16.03
N ARG A 53 -14.17 7.65 14.75
CA ARG A 53 -15.39 8.02 13.99
C ARG A 53 -16.37 6.87 13.85
N VAL A 54 -15.89 5.63 13.80
CA VAL A 54 -16.74 4.44 13.73
C VAL A 54 -17.02 3.81 15.11
N GLY A 55 -16.60 4.47 16.19
CA GLY A 55 -16.81 3.99 17.57
C GLY A 55 -16.12 2.66 17.88
N SER A 56 -15.01 2.35 17.21
CA SER A 56 -14.35 1.04 17.30
C SER A 56 -12.96 1.15 17.92
N ARG A 57 -12.57 0.15 18.73
CA ARG A 57 -11.22 -0.02 19.31
C ARG A 57 -10.67 1.23 20.03
N ILE A 58 -11.55 2.01 20.66
CA ILE A 58 -11.18 3.14 21.52
C ILE A 58 -11.19 2.66 22.97
N VAL A 59 -10.06 2.82 23.65
CA VAL A 59 -9.88 2.48 25.06
C VAL A 59 -9.58 3.77 25.81
N HIS A 60 -10.36 4.06 26.86
CA HIS A 60 -10.20 5.27 27.67
C HIS A 60 -9.34 5.05 28.92
N ASP A 61 -9.23 3.81 29.39
CA ASP A 61 -8.37 3.43 30.50
C ASP A 61 -7.06 2.83 29.95
N PRO A 62 -5.92 3.52 30.07
CA PRO A 62 -4.63 3.04 29.57
C PRO A 62 -4.21 1.68 30.16
N SER A 63 -4.70 1.30 31.35
CA SER A 63 -4.39 0.00 31.96
C SER A 63 -4.98 -1.18 31.19
N GLN A 64 -5.97 -0.93 30.32
CA GLN A 64 -6.65 -1.93 29.50
C GLN A 64 -6.02 -2.06 28.10
N VAL A 65 -4.94 -1.32 27.82
CA VAL A 65 -4.21 -1.41 26.55
C VAL A 65 -3.21 -2.54 26.61
N ASP A 66 -3.40 -3.55 25.75
CA ASP A 66 -2.48 -4.68 25.60
C ASP A 66 -1.67 -4.57 24.31
N PHE A 67 -0.52 -5.26 24.26
CA PHE A 67 0.35 -5.32 23.09
C PHE A 67 0.21 -6.66 22.39
N GLU A 68 -0.27 -6.64 21.15
CA GLU A 68 -0.35 -7.82 20.29
C GLU A 68 0.68 -7.71 19.16
N PRO A 69 1.73 -8.54 19.14
CA PRO A 69 2.73 -8.53 18.07
C PRO A 69 2.17 -8.99 16.72
N SER A 70 1.04 -9.70 16.69
CA SER A 70 0.42 -10.23 15.48
C SER A 70 -0.93 -9.56 15.18
N ALA A 71 -0.92 -8.62 14.23
CA ALA A 71 -2.12 -7.92 13.77
C ALA A 71 -2.40 -8.23 12.29
N PRO A 72 -3.10 -9.34 11.96
CA PRO A 72 -3.42 -9.66 10.57
C PRO A 72 -4.35 -8.60 9.94
N PHE A 73 -4.00 -8.13 8.74
CA PHE A 73 -4.78 -7.10 8.03
C PHE A 73 -6.12 -7.59 7.44
N GLY A 74 -6.35 -8.90 7.41
CA GLY A 74 -7.59 -9.48 6.86
C GLY A 74 -7.47 -10.97 6.59
N VAL A 75 -8.40 -11.48 5.78
CA VAL A 75 -8.43 -12.89 5.36
C VAL A 75 -7.41 -13.12 4.24
N ASP A 76 -6.63 -14.20 4.35
CA ASP A 76 -5.72 -14.63 3.28
C ASP A 76 -6.51 -15.03 2.03
N CYS A 77 -6.37 -14.26 0.95
CA CYS A 77 -7.05 -14.49 -0.31
C CYS A 77 -6.17 -15.16 -1.39
N ARG A 78 -4.97 -15.65 -1.06
CA ARG A 78 -4.04 -16.25 -2.04
C ARG A 78 -4.65 -17.44 -2.80
N ALA A 79 -5.46 -18.25 -2.12
CA ALA A 79 -6.17 -19.36 -2.76
C ALA A 79 -7.18 -18.86 -3.81
N LEU A 80 -7.93 -17.80 -3.50
CA LEU A 80 -8.88 -17.17 -4.43
C LEU A 80 -8.17 -16.62 -5.67
N VAL A 81 -7.03 -15.93 -5.48
CA VAL A 81 -6.22 -15.41 -6.59
C VAL A 81 -5.73 -16.52 -7.51
N ARG A 82 -5.27 -17.65 -6.94
CA ARG A 82 -4.84 -18.83 -7.73
C ARG A 82 -6.01 -19.43 -8.51
N GLN A 83 -7.15 -19.61 -7.86
CA GLN A 83 -8.34 -20.19 -8.48
C GLN A 83 -8.91 -19.31 -9.59
N ALA A 84 -8.82 -17.98 -9.45
CA ALA A 84 -9.27 -17.03 -10.47
C ALA A 84 -8.50 -17.19 -11.80
N GLY A 85 -7.33 -17.84 -11.80
CA GLY A 85 -6.63 -18.20 -13.03
C GLY A 85 -6.25 -16.99 -13.90
N ILE A 86 -6.06 -15.82 -13.27
CA ILE A 86 -5.89 -14.54 -13.95
C ILE A 86 -4.67 -14.63 -14.88
N LYS A 87 -4.92 -14.50 -16.19
CA LYS A 87 -3.87 -14.52 -17.20
C LYS A 87 -3.17 -13.17 -17.21
N ILE A 88 -1.88 -13.17 -16.89
CA ILE A 88 -1.03 -11.98 -16.95
C ILE A 88 -0.49 -11.88 -18.38
N ARG A 89 -0.74 -10.74 -19.03
CA ARG A 89 -0.07 -10.39 -20.28
C ARG A 89 1.25 -9.72 -19.93
N PRO A 90 2.40 -10.27 -20.37
CA PRO A 90 3.69 -9.62 -20.13
C PRO A 90 3.69 -8.21 -20.70
N ILE A 91 4.13 -7.25 -19.90
CA ILE A 91 4.27 -5.86 -20.31
C ILE A 91 5.75 -5.64 -20.64
N LYS A 92 6.03 -5.12 -21.83
CA LYS A 92 7.39 -4.73 -22.19
C LYS A 92 7.70 -3.40 -21.51
N ILE A 93 8.65 -3.42 -20.58
CA ILE A 93 9.15 -2.21 -19.92
C ILE A 93 10.20 -1.58 -20.84
N PRO A 94 10.07 -0.30 -21.23
CA PRO A 94 11.07 0.37 -22.07
C PRO A 94 12.40 0.52 -21.33
N ASP A 95 13.53 0.27 -22.01
CA ASP A 95 14.86 0.44 -21.40
C ASP A 95 15.12 1.89 -20.97
N SER A 96 14.49 2.86 -21.65
CA SER A 96 14.53 4.29 -21.32
C SER A 96 13.97 4.61 -19.92
N MET A 97 13.23 3.68 -19.32
CA MET A 97 12.68 3.81 -17.97
C MET A 97 13.74 3.66 -16.87
N PHE A 98 14.83 2.97 -17.17
CA PHE A 98 15.95 2.74 -16.25
C PHE A 98 17.15 3.64 -16.54
N SER A 99 17.08 4.47 -17.60
CA SER A 99 18.16 5.35 -18.03
C SER A 99 18.09 6.78 -17.44
N GLY A 100 17.14 7.06 -16.56
CA GLY A 100 16.95 8.38 -15.95
C GLY A 100 17.74 8.54 -14.64
N ASN A 101 18.48 9.65 -14.53
CA ASN A 101 19.18 10.07 -13.31
C ASN A 101 18.23 10.06 -12.10
N PRO A 102 18.63 9.54 -10.93
CA PRO A 102 17.79 9.61 -9.74
C PRO A 102 17.56 11.08 -9.39
N LEU A 103 16.30 11.50 -9.33
CA LEU A 103 15.87 12.75 -8.72
C LEU A 103 16.14 12.73 -7.21
#